data_AF-A0A820RE26-F1
#
_entry.id   AF-A0A820RE26-F1
#
_cell.length_a   1.000
_cell.length_b   1.000
_cell.length_c   1.000
_cell.angle_alpha   90.00
_cell.angle_beta   90.00
_cell.angle_gamma   90.00
#
_symmetry.space_group_name_H-M   'P 1'
#
loop_
_entity.id
_entity.type
_entity.pdbx_description
1 polymer ?
#
loop_
_entity_poly.entity_id
_entity_poly.type
_entity_poly.pdbx_seq_one_letter_code
_entity_poly.pdbx_strand_id
1 'polypeptide(L)'
;MTNTTYLSSGVRELLLSVSSVTNYKENDQDQLSIEKIRQCLSVEEMGINYLESVRRLDVKILSEIEFMFNKMTIEQFQSYYDNDYYCGWLKNRKDLFRTFSFLKNNEIHLATFLLTCFTERNLGNLLLLQTNTVPNLLRQIVESSSLCTILGSDLTLLLQLLIGSPKSINLRNVYWHGFVQYNEVSPKFIYLLLYLILQIGPILNGKIIPERQFISFDRFINHSFLPT
;
A
#
# COMPACT_ATOMS: atom_id res chain seq x y z
N MET A 1 -16.74 27.95 -4.69
CA MET A 1 -17.58 26.75 -4.53
C MET A 1 -17.11 26.03 -3.27
N THR A 2 -17.97 25.87 -2.28
CA THR A 2 -17.66 25.12 -1.06
C THR A 2 -17.56 23.64 -1.43
N ASN A 3 -16.35 23.10 -1.56
CA ASN A 3 -16.15 21.66 -1.72
C ASN A 3 -16.68 20.96 -0.47
N THR A 4 -17.93 20.50 -0.54
CA THR A 4 -18.54 19.59 0.42
C THR A 4 -17.91 18.23 0.23
N THR A 5 -16.76 18.04 0.88
CA THR A 5 -16.09 16.76 1.00
C THR A 5 -16.71 15.96 2.14
N TYR A 6 -16.78 14.64 1.97
CA TYR A 6 -17.19 13.71 3.03
C TYR A 6 -16.00 13.26 3.90
N LEU A 7 -14.79 13.74 3.61
CA LEU A 7 -13.61 13.50 4.43
C LEU A 7 -13.71 14.25 5.75
N SER A 8 -13.27 13.58 6.83
CA SER A 8 -13.09 14.26 8.11
C SER A 8 -12.04 15.37 7.99
N SER A 9 -12.17 16.41 8.81
CA SER A 9 -11.24 17.54 8.82
C SER A 9 -9.79 17.09 9.01
N GLY A 10 -9.54 16.12 9.87
CA GLY A 10 -8.19 15.57 10.12
C GLY A 10 -7.61 14.84 8.91
N VAL A 11 -8.39 13.99 8.22
CA VAL A 11 -7.93 13.29 7.01
C VAL A 11 -7.68 14.29 5.89
N ARG A 12 -8.55 15.29 5.75
CA ARG A 12 -8.38 16.35 4.76
C ARG A 12 -7.12 17.18 5.03
N GLU A 13 -6.88 17.60 6.28
CA GLU A 13 -5.66 18.34 6.64
C GLU A 13 -4.41 17.53 6.28
N LEU A 14 -4.43 16.24 6.59
CA LEU A 14 -3.34 15.31 6.34
C LEU A 14 -3.10 15.08 4.83
N LEU A 15 -4.15 15.02 4.00
CA LEU A 15 -4.00 14.94 2.54
C LEU A 15 -3.56 16.28 1.92
N LEU A 16 -4.07 17.40 2.44
CA LEU A 16 -3.71 18.73 1.97
C LEU A 16 -2.27 19.11 2.30
N SER A 17 -1.70 18.61 3.40
CA SER A 17 -0.31 18.91 3.75
C SER A 17 0.72 18.42 2.72
N VAL A 18 0.33 17.53 1.80
CA VAL A 18 1.18 17.00 0.73
C VAL A 18 0.98 17.75 -0.60
N SER A 19 -0.02 18.62 -0.75
CA SER A 19 -0.36 19.22 -2.06
C SER A 19 0.20 20.64 -2.30
N SER A 20 1.00 21.20 -1.39
CA SER A 20 1.41 22.61 -1.45
C SER A 20 2.63 22.95 -2.33
N VAL A 21 3.13 22.03 -3.17
CA VAL A 21 4.28 22.32 -4.06
C VAL A 21 4.06 21.72 -5.45
N THR A 22 3.71 22.55 -6.44
CA THR A 22 3.35 22.14 -7.81
C THR A 22 4.40 22.47 -8.88
N ASN A 23 5.59 22.94 -8.54
CA ASN A 23 6.61 23.30 -9.55
C ASN A 23 7.78 22.31 -9.54
N TYR A 24 7.63 21.22 -10.28
CA TYR A 24 8.71 20.26 -10.54
C TYR A 24 9.64 20.78 -11.65
N LYS A 25 10.94 20.79 -11.37
CA LYS A 25 12.02 20.83 -12.37
C LYS A 25 12.89 19.61 -12.13
N GLU A 26 13.09 18.83 -13.18
CA GLU A 26 13.88 17.60 -13.24
C GLU A 26 15.33 17.88 -12.83
N ASN A 27 15.87 17.11 -11.89
CA ASN A 27 17.31 17.05 -11.62
C ASN A 27 17.73 15.58 -11.62
N ASP A 28 18.39 15.18 -12.70
CA ASP A 28 18.66 13.81 -13.18
C ASP A 28 19.70 12.98 -12.40
N GLN A 29 20.00 13.30 -11.14
CA GLN A 29 21.11 12.62 -10.44
C GLN A 29 20.77 11.90 -9.14
N ASP A 30 19.55 12.04 -8.64
CA ASP A 30 19.20 11.51 -7.34
C ASP A 30 18.44 10.19 -7.45
N GLN A 31 19.14 9.06 -7.36
CA GLN A 31 18.54 7.74 -7.38
C GLN A 31 17.49 7.63 -6.25
N LEU A 32 16.25 7.31 -6.62
CA LEU A 32 15.15 7.05 -5.69
C LEU A 32 15.51 5.84 -4.84
N SER A 33 15.74 6.05 -3.55
CA SER A 33 16.03 4.99 -2.58
C SER A 33 14.98 4.98 -1.47
N ILE A 34 14.68 3.80 -0.95
CA ILE A 34 13.79 3.64 0.20
C ILE A 34 14.26 4.51 1.38
N GLU A 35 15.57 4.73 1.53
CA GLU A 35 16.18 5.60 2.54
C GLU A 35 15.68 7.06 2.47
N LYS A 36 15.43 7.60 1.28
CA LYS A 36 14.85 8.95 1.14
C LYS A 36 13.40 9.00 1.62
N ILE A 37 12.63 7.95 1.35
CA ILE A 37 11.23 7.86 1.81
C ILE A 37 11.21 7.77 3.34
N ARG A 38 12.14 7.04 3.95
CA ARG A 38 12.23 6.85 5.40
C ARG A 38 12.43 8.14 6.19
N GLN A 39 13.09 9.14 5.59
CA GLN A 39 13.30 10.44 6.22
C GLN A 39 11.99 11.18 6.52
N CYS A 40 10.87 10.79 5.91
CA CYS A 40 9.57 11.35 6.26
C CYS A 40 9.09 10.90 7.64
N LEU A 41 9.52 9.73 8.13
CA LEU A 41 9.00 9.16 9.36
C LEU A 41 9.39 10.00 10.57
N SER A 42 8.38 10.48 11.31
CA SER A 42 8.53 11.11 12.61
C SER A 42 8.08 10.11 13.69
N VAL A 43 9.04 9.55 14.42
CA VAL A 43 8.79 8.56 15.47
C VAL A 43 9.02 9.20 16.84
N GLU A 44 8.03 9.10 17.71
CA GLU A 44 8.03 9.56 19.09
C GLU A 44 8.01 8.34 20.04
N GLU A 45 8.15 8.57 21.35
CA GLU A 45 8.14 7.49 22.36
C GLU A 45 6.87 6.62 22.30
N MET A 46 5.73 7.20 21.92
CA MET A 46 4.44 6.51 21.82
C MET A 46 4.16 5.90 20.42
N GLY A 47 5.12 5.97 19.50
CA GLY A 47 5.00 5.47 18.13
C GLY A 47 5.07 6.58 17.08
N ILE A 48 4.56 6.29 15.88
CA ILE A 48 4.62 7.21 14.75
C ILE A 48 3.69 8.42 14.92
N ASN A 49 4.23 9.61 14.72
CA ASN A 49 3.45 10.83 14.54
C ASN A 49 3.00 10.91 13.08
N TYR A 50 1.79 10.41 12.80
CA TYR A 50 1.27 10.32 11.44
C TYR A 50 1.16 11.67 10.74
N LEU A 51 0.69 12.71 11.44
CA LEU A 51 0.51 14.04 10.85
C LEU A 51 1.85 14.63 10.42
N GLU A 52 2.84 14.60 11.31
CA GLU A 52 4.17 15.09 11.01
C GLU A 52 4.84 14.24 9.92
N SER A 53 4.64 12.92 9.96
CA SER A 53 5.21 12.03 8.94
C SER A 53 4.64 12.31 7.55
N VAL A 54 3.34 12.61 7.46
CA VAL A 54 2.72 13.01 6.20
C VAL A 54 3.16 14.41 5.77
N ARG A 55 3.33 15.36 6.69
CA ARG A 55 3.89 16.69 6.38
C ARG A 55 5.31 16.62 5.82
N ARG A 56 6.13 15.70 6.33
CA ARG A 56 7.49 15.45 5.86
C ARG A 56 7.55 14.58 4.60
N LEU A 57 6.44 13.96 4.20
CA LEU A 57 6.42 13.13 3.00
C LEU A 57 6.57 14.04 1.77
N ASP A 58 7.78 14.02 1.20
CA ASP A 58 8.14 14.91 0.12
C ASP A 58 7.32 14.63 -1.15
N VAL A 59 6.62 15.66 -1.62
CA VAL A 59 5.85 15.67 -2.86
C VAL A 59 6.72 15.31 -4.07
N LYS A 60 8.01 15.64 -4.03
CA LYS A 60 8.98 15.31 -5.07
C LYS A 60 9.16 13.80 -5.16
N ILE A 61 9.42 13.14 -4.03
CA ILE A 61 9.56 11.68 -3.96
C ILE A 61 8.30 10.99 -4.49
N LEU A 62 7.12 11.48 -4.07
CA LEU A 62 5.84 10.97 -4.56
C LEU A 62 5.67 11.14 -6.08
N SER A 63 6.12 12.28 -6.62
CA SER A 63 6.05 12.58 -8.06
C SER A 63 7.06 11.76 -8.86
N GLU A 64 8.26 11.53 -8.33
CA GLU A 64 9.29 10.68 -8.94
C GLU A 64 8.82 9.22 -9.04
N ILE A 65 8.20 8.69 -7.99
CA ILE A 65 7.63 7.33 -7.99
C ILE A 65 6.51 7.22 -9.02
N GLU A 66 5.56 8.16 -9.00
CA GLU A 66 4.46 8.20 -9.98
C GLU A 66 5.01 8.29 -11.41
N PHE A 67 5.98 9.16 -11.65
CA PHE A 67 6.61 9.36 -12.96
C PHE A 67 7.34 8.11 -13.44
N MET A 68 8.11 7.46 -12.57
CA MET A 68 8.81 6.21 -12.86
C MET A 68 7.82 5.15 -13.36
N PHE A 69 6.70 4.96 -12.65
CA PHE A 69 5.68 3.99 -13.05
C PHE A 69 4.90 4.44 -14.29
N ASN A 70 4.60 5.73 -14.44
CA ASN A 70 3.87 6.23 -15.60
C ASN A 70 4.67 6.16 -16.89
N LYS A 71 6.01 6.23 -16.83
CA LYS A 71 6.89 6.00 -17.98
C LYS A 71 6.89 4.55 -18.46
N MET A 72 6.55 3.59 -17.59
CA MET A 72 6.51 2.17 -17.96
C MET A 72 5.21 1.80 -18.66
N THR A 73 5.31 0.93 -19.67
CA THR A 73 4.15 0.18 -20.18
C THR A 73 3.83 -1.00 -19.27
N ILE A 74 2.65 -1.62 -19.46
CA ILE A 74 2.23 -2.79 -18.68
C ILE A 74 3.22 -3.96 -18.92
N GLU A 75 3.67 -4.13 -20.15
CA GLU A 75 4.60 -5.17 -20.57
C GLU A 75 5.99 -4.94 -19.97
N GLN A 76 6.46 -3.69 -19.96
CA GLN A 76 7.74 -3.33 -19.33
C GLN A 76 7.70 -3.58 -17.83
N PHE A 77 6.61 -3.18 -17.16
CA PHE A 77 6.43 -3.45 -15.73
C PHE A 77 6.42 -4.95 -15.43
N GLN A 78 5.68 -5.74 -16.20
CA GLN A 78 5.66 -7.20 -16.06
C GLN A 78 7.04 -7.81 -16.29
N SER A 79 7.70 -7.46 -17.40
CA SER A 79 9.02 -7.99 -17.74
C SER A 79 10.08 -7.66 -16.68
N TYR A 80 9.96 -6.51 -16.01
CA TYR A 80 10.93 -6.08 -15.00
C TYR A 80 10.62 -6.64 -13.61
N TYR A 81 9.36 -6.67 -13.18
CA TYR A 81 8.98 -7.02 -11.81
C TYR A 81 8.48 -8.46 -11.62
N ASP A 82 8.09 -9.18 -12.68
CA ASP A 82 7.67 -10.59 -12.57
C ASP A 82 8.87 -11.55 -12.44
N ASN A 83 9.55 -11.43 -11.31
CA ASN A 83 10.63 -12.32 -10.92
C ASN A 83 10.56 -12.59 -9.41
N ASP A 84 11.32 -13.58 -8.95
CA ASP A 84 11.31 -13.99 -7.55
C ASP A 84 11.95 -12.95 -6.62
N TYR A 85 12.82 -12.08 -7.15
CA TYR A 85 13.44 -11.01 -6.37
C TYR A 85 12.42 -9.99 -5.88
N TYR A 86 11.48 -9.55 -6.72
CA TYR A 86 10.42 -8.62 -6.32
C TYR A 86 9.12 -9.32 -5.89
N CYS A 87 8.68 -10.32 -6.67
CA CYS A 87 7.36 -10.92 -6.53
C CYS A 87 7.38 -12.35 -5.95
N GLY A 88 8.54 -12.88 -5.55
CA GLY A 88 8.68 -14.22 -4.96
C GLY A 88 7.76 -14.49 -3.78
N TRP A 89 7.53 -13.47 -2.96
CA TRP A 89 6.71 -13.53 -1.76
C TRP A 89 5.20 -13.40 -2.02
N LEU A 90 4.81 -12.99 -3.23
CA LEU A 90 3.43 -12.71 -3.59
C LEU A 90 2.72 -13.95 -4.11
N LYS A 91 1.56 -14.25 -3.52
CA LYS A 91 0.57 -15.17 -4.07
C LYS A 91 -0.35 -14.40 -5.02
N ASN A 92 -0.66 -15.01 -6.17
CA ASN A 92 -1.46 -14.41 -7.25
C ASN A 92 -0.86 -13.12 -7.84
N ARG A 93 0.40 -13.15 -8.29
CA ARG A 93 1.11 -12.00 -8.91
C ARG A 93 0.31 -11.27 -10.01
N LYS A 94 -0.59 -11.99 -10.71
CA LYS A 94 -1.51 -11.43 -11.70
C LYS A 94 -2.33 -10.26 -11.18
N ASP A 95 -2.70 -10.26 -9.89
CA ASP A 95 -3.48 -9.18 -9.28
C ASP A 95 -2.65 -7.89 -9.11
N LEU A 96 -1.34 -8.01 -8.90
CA LEU A 96 -0.42 -6.86 -8.90
C LEU A 96 -0.37 -6.22 -10.29
N PHE A 97 -0.23 -7.04 -11.34
CA PHE A 97 -0.18 -6.55 -12.72
C PHE A 97 -1.52 -5.97 -13.19
N ARG A 98 -2.63 -6.57 -12.75
CA ARG A 98 -3.97 -6.03 -12.98
C ARG A 98 -4.16 -4.68 -12.29
N THR A 99 -3.64 -4.53 -11.06
CA THR A 99 -3.60 -3.24 -10.36
C THR A 99 -2.84 -2.20 -11.17
N PHE A 100 -1.67 -2.55 -11.70
CA PHE A 100 -0.88 -1.62 -12.52
C PHE A 100 -1.61 -1.21 -13.80
N SER A 101 -2.31 -2.14 -14.45
CA SER A 101 -3.18 -1.85 -15.61
C SER A 101 -4.27 -0.83 -15.26
N PHE A 102 -4.96 -1.02 -14.12
CA PHE A 102 -5.95 -0.04 -13.64
C PHE A 102 -5.34 1.35 -13.39
N LEU A 103 -4.12 1.42 -12.82
CA LEU A 103 -3.43 2.71 -12.66
C LEU A 103 -3.13 3.37 -14.02
N LYS A 104 -2.68 2.60 -15.02
CA LYS A 104 -2.41 3.11 -16.37
C LYS A 104 -3.67 3.61 -17.09
N ASN A 105 -4.83 3.03 -16.79
CA ASN A 105 -6.13 3.46 -17.30
C ASN A 105 -6.79 4.55 -16.44
N ASN A 106 -6.10 5.06 -15.43
CA ASN A 106 -6.60 6.05 -14.48
C ASN A 106 -7.83 5.58 -13.66
N GLU A 107 -7.97 4.26 -13.48
CA GLU A 107 -9.01 3.61 -12.68
C GLU A 107 -8.58 3.50 -11.21
N ILE A 108 -8.29 4.65 -10.59
CA ILE A 108 -7.63 4.75 -9.27
C ILE A 108 -8.37 4.02 -8.16
N HIS A 109 -9.71 4.05 -8.18
CA HIS A 109 -10.52 3.33 -7.19
C HIS A 109 -10.31 1.82 -7.31
N LEU A 110 -10.42 1.26 -8.51
CA LEU A 110 -10.23 -0.18 -8.76
C LEU A 110 -8.81 -0.63 -8.42
N ALA A 111 -7.81 0.18 -8.79
CA ALA A 111 -6.43 -0.05 -8.40
C ALA A 111 -6.28 -0.08 -6.86
N THR A 112 -6.86 0.89 -6.16
CA THR A 112 -6.79 0.97 -4.70
C THR A 112 -7.47 -0.22 -4.02
N PHE A 113 -8.66 -0.60 -4.47
CA PHE A 113 -9.39 -1.75 -3.97
C PHE A 113 -8.58 -3.04 -4.12
N LEU A 114 -8.11 -3.31 -5.35
CA LEU A 114 -7.36 -4.51 -5.63
C LEU A 114 -6.03 -4.54 -4.85
N LEU A 115 -5.29 -3.43 -4.86
CA LEU A 115 -4.01 -3.33 -4.17
C LEU A 115 -4.15 -3.56 -2.67
N THR A 116 -5.11 -2.88 -2.02
CA THR A 116 -5.29 -3.02 -0.56
C THR A 116 -5.73 -4.42 -0.14
N CYS A 117 -6.66 -5.05 -0.87
CA CYS A 117 -7.04 -6.46 -0.67
C CYS A 117 -5.85 -7.41 -0.87
N PHE A 118 -5.11 -7.20 -1.96
CA PHE A 118 -3.94 -8.00 -2.33
C PHE A 118 -2.84 -7.89 -1.28
N THR A 119 -2.56 -6.69 -0.78
CA THR A 119 -1.61 -6.43 0.29
C THR A 119 -2.06 -7.11 1.58
N GLU A 120 -3.31 -6.96 2.00
CA GLU A 120 -3.83 -7.60 3.22
C GLU A 120 -3.63 -9.12 3.19
N ARG A 121 -3.93 -9.74 2.05
CA ARG A 121 -3.77 -11.19 1.89
C ARG A 121 -2.32 -11.61 2.03
N ASN A 122 -1.41 -10.97 1.30
CA ASN A 122 -0.01 -11.34 1.23
C ASN A 122 0.75 -10.99 2.52
N LEU A 123 0.51 -9.83 3.13
CA LEU A 123 1.09 -9.50 4.44
C LEU A 123 0.63 -10.49 5.53
N GLY A 124 -0.64 -10.89 5.51
CA GLY A 124 -1.11 -11.91 6.43
C GLY A 124 -0.44 -13.27 6.23
N ASN A 125 -0.07 -13.62 5.00
CA ASN A 125 0.74 -14.81 4.73
C ASN A 125 2.17 -14.68 5.29
N LEU A 126 2.78 -13.48 5.21
CA LEU A 126 4.08 -13.22 5.84
C LEU A 126 4.05 -13.44 7.36
N LEU A 127 2.97 -13.07 8.04
CA LEU A 127 2.85 -13.26 9.49
C LEU A 127 2.91 -14.73 9.92
N LEU A 128 2.60 -15.66 9.02
CA LEU A 128 2.73 -17.09 9.28
C LEU A 128 4.18 -17.57 9.43
N LEU A 129 5.17 -16.76 9.04
CA LEU A 129 6.58 -17.04 9.32
C LEU A 129 6.92 -16.97 10.82
N GLN A 130 6.11 -16.27 11.62
CA GLN A 130 6.38 -16.02 13.03
C GLN A 130 5.24 -16.38 13.97
N THR A 131 4.02 -16.50 13.45
CA THR A 131 2.81 -16.69 14.25
C THR A 131 1.88 -17.71 13.60
N ASN A 132 1.07 -18.41 14.40
CA ASN A 132 0.07 -19.34 13.86
C ASN A 132 -1.29 -18.67 13.60
N THR A 133 -1.43 -17.40 13.97
CA THR A 133 -2.69 -16.66 13.91
C THR A 133 -2.49 -15.33 13.19
N VAL A 134 -3.33 -15.07 12.19
CA VAL A 134 -3.28 -13.82 11.42
C VAL A 134 -4.45 -12.93 11.84
N PRO A 135 -4.21 -11.66 12.22
CA PRO A 135 -5.27 -10.72 12.51
C PRO A 135 -6.25 -10.55 11.33
N ASN A 136 -7.52 -10.29 11.64
CA ASN A 136 -8.58 -10.18 10.64
C ASN A 136 -8.67 -8.80 9.98
N LEU A 137 -7.92 -7.81 10.46
CA LEU A 137 -7.95 -6.44 9.95
C LEU A 137 -6.58 -6.03 9.41
N LEU A 138 -6.53 -5.44 8.21
CA LEU A 138 -5.30 -4.90 7.61
C LEU A 138 -4.49 -4.04 8.59
N ARG A 139 -5.16 -3.15 9.30
CA ARG A 139 -4.55 -2.29 10.33
C ARG A 139 -3.78 -3.12 11.37
N GLN A 140 -4.39 -4.18 11.89
CA GLN A 140 -3.76 -5.03 12.91
C GLN A 140 -2.59 -5.82 12.34
N ILE A 141 -2.63 -6.18 11.04
CA ILE A 141 -1.50 -6.82 10.37
C ILE A 141 -0.30 -5.85 10.32
N VAL A 142 -0.50 -4.61 9.86
CA VAL A 142 0.59 -3.62 9.74
C VAL A 142 1.08 -3.06 11.07
N GLU A 143 0.25 -3.09 12.11
CA GLU A 143 0.61 -2.71 13.49
C GLU A 143 1.25 -3.86 14.29
N SER A 144 1.33 -5.07 13.72
CA SER A 144 1.89 -6.22 14.43
C SER A 144 3.41 -6.12 14.60
N SER A 145 3.89 -6.46 15.79
CA SER A 145 5.33 -6.58 16.06
C SER A 145 5.99 -7.62 15.16
N SER A 146 5.28 -8.70 14.83
CA SER A 146 5.75 -9.74 13.93
C SER A 146 6.05 -9.21 12.53
N LEU A 147 5.19 -8.35 11.97
CA LEU A 147 5.49 -7.75 10.67
C LEU A 147 6.74 -6.88 10.75
N CYS A 148 6.86 -6.08 11.82
CA CYS A 148 8.04 -5.25 12.07
C CYS A 148 9.33 -6.06 12.18
N THR A 149 9.30 -7.24 12.80
CA THR A 149 10.46 -8.14 12.87
C THR A 149 10.82 -8.72 11.50
N ILE A 150 9.84 -8.97 10.63
CA ILE A 150 10.07 -9.53 9.28
C ILE A 150 10.60 -8.46 8.31
N LEU A 151 9.98 -7.27 8.30
CA LEU A 151 10.22 -6.22 7.30
C LEU A 151 11.13 -5.09 7.78
N GLY A 152 11.42 -5.03 9.07
CA GLY A 152 12.05 -3.88 9.73
C GLY A 152 11.05 -2.79 10.11
N SER A 153 11.50 -1.89 10.99
CA SER A 153 10.72 -0.74 11.48
C SER A 153 10.23 0.13 10.33
N ASP A 154 11.15 0.51 9.46
CA ASP A 154 10.95 1.61 8.53
C ASP A 154 9.87 1.31 7.49
N LEU A 155 9.95 0.14 6.85
CA LEU A 155 8.94 -0.28 5.89
C LEU A 155 7.59 -0.52 6.57
N THR A 156 7.60 -1.08 7.78
CA THR A 156 6.39 -1.34 8.55
C THR A 156 5.68 -0.04 8.91
N LEU A 157 6.42 0.98 9.35
CA LEU A 157 5.89 2.31 9.65
C LEU A 157 5.36 3.02 8.40
N LEU A 158 6.02 2.89 7.25
CA LEU A 158 5.52 3.42 5.98
C LEU A 158 4.22 2.74 5.55
N LEU A 159 4.10 1.42 5.73
CA LEU A 159 2.83 0.71 5.51
C LEU A 159 1.74 1.19 6.47
N GLN A 160 2.06 1.39 7.75
CA GLN A 160 1.11 1.97 8.71
C GLN A 160 0.66 3.38 8.32
N LEU A 161 1.57 4.20 7.80
CA LEU A 161 1.27 5.55 7.33
C LEU A 161 0.21 5.54 6.21
N LEU A 162 0.30 4.58 5.29
CA LEU A 162 -0.60 4.49 4.13
C LEU A 162 -1.90 3.71 4.39
N ILE A 163 -1.83 2.58 5.07
CA ILE A 163 -2.95 1.60 5.18
C ILE A 163 -3.22 1.14 6.62
N GLY A 164 -2.68 1.85 7.60
CA GLY A 164 -2.86 1.56 9.03
C GLY A 164 -4.15 2.14 9.62
N SER A 165 -4.00 2.79 10.78
CA SER A 165 -5.14 3.28 11.55
C SER A 165 -5.86 4.48 10.93
N PRO A 166 -7.09 4.82 11.36
CA PRO A 166 -7.73 6.08 10.99
C PRO A 166 -6.97 7.35 11.37
N LYS A 167 -5.89 7.26 12.16
CA LYS A 167 -4.99 8.38 12.45
C LYS A 167 -3.96 8.60 11.33
N SER A 168 -3.78 7.63 10.44
CA SER A 168 -2.92 7.72 9.26
C SER A 168 -3.72 8.08 8.00
N ILE A 169 -3.10 8.03 6.81
CA ILE A 169 -3.81 8.28 5.54
C ILE A 169 -4.96 7.29 5.38
N ASN A 170 -4.74 6.02 5.77
CA ASN A 170 -5.73 4.95 5.71
C ASN A 170 -6.44 4.88 4.35
N LEU A 171 -5.65 4.70 3.29
CA LEU A 171 -6.12 4.65 1.90
C LEU A 171 -7.28 3.66 1.71
N ARG A 172 -7.25 2.52 2.41
CA ARG A 172 -8.33 1.54 2.38
C ARG A 172 -9.65 2.21 2.77
N ASN A 173 -9.76 2.77 3.97
CA ASN A 173 -11.04 3.33 4.43
C ASN A 173 -11.45 4.58 3.65
N VAL A 174 -10.47 5.42 3.30
CA VAL A 174 -10.68 6.64 2.52
C VAL A 174 -11.34 6.33 1.17
N TYR A 175 -10.85 5.33 0.43
CA TYR A 175 -11.45 4.94 -0.85
C TYR A 175 -12.65 3.98 -0.71
N TRP A 176 -12.66 3.08 0.27
CA TRP A 176 -13.72 2.07 0.40
C TRP A 176 -15.07 2.62 0.81
N HIS A 177 -15.10 3.63 1.69
CA HIS A 177 -16.34 4.19 2.19
C HIS A 177 -16.95 5.25 1.27
N GLY A 178 -16.34 5.50 0.11
CA GLY A 178 -16.84 6.47 -0.87
C GLY A 178 -16.76 7.92 -0.38
N PHE A 179 -15.91 8.21 0.61
CA PHE A 179 -15.75 9.57 1.13
C PHE A 179 -15.08 10.54 0.14
N VAL A 180 -14.40 9.97 -0.86
CA VAL A 180 -13.52 10.68 -1.78
C VAL A 180 -14.23 10.92 -3.10
N GLN A 181 -14.31 12.18 -3.50
CA GLN A 181 -14.64 12.55 -4.88
C GLN A 181 -13.48 12.24 -5.82
N TYR A 182 -13.76 12.14 -7.12
CA TYR A 182 -12.73 11.96 -8.13
C TYR A 182 -11.63 13.04 -8.01
N ASN A 183 -10.35 12.62 -7.97
CA ASN A 183 -9.16 13.44 -7.76
C ASN A 183 -9.01 14.15 -6.39
N GLU A 184 -9.86 13.87 -5.42
CA GLU A 184 -9.73 14.48 -4.09
C GLU A 184 -8.56 13.90 -3.28
N VAL A 185 -8.16 12.66 -3.58
CA VAL A 185 -6.93 12.05 -3.07
C VAL A 185 -5.95 11.88 -4.23
N SER A 186 -4.69 12.29 -4.03
CA SER A 186 -3.67 12.15 -5.05
C SER A 186 -3.39 10.67 -5.38
N PRO A 187 -3.39 10.26 -6.66
CA PRO A 187 -3.00 8.92 -7.07
C PRO A 187 -1.58 8.52 -6.65
N LYS A 188 -0.71 9.50 -6.38
CA LYS A 188 0.68 9.31 -5.93
C LYS A 188 0.80 8.41 -4.70
N PHE A 189 -0.17 8.45 -3.79
CA PHE A 189 -0.17 7.56 -2.62
C PHE A 189 -0.35 6.09 -3.01
N ILE A 190 -1.08 5.80 -4.09
CA ILE A 190 -1.29 4.44 -4.59
C ILE A 190 -0.03 3.94 -5.29
N TYR A 191 0.66 4.79 -6.06
CA TYR A 191 1.97 4.48 -6.62
C TYR A 191 3.02 4.25 -5.55
N LEU A 192 3.02 5.03 -4.46
CA LEU A 192 3.88 4.80 -3.31
C LEU A 192 3.57 3.44 -2.66
N LEU A 193 2.29 3.11 -2.43
CA LEU A 193 1.93 1.80 -1.88
C LEU A 193 2.41 0.65 -2.78
N LEU A 194 2.22 0.76 -4.09
CA LEU A 194 2.71 -0.20 -5.08
C LEU A 194 4.23 -0.37 -4.99
N TYR A 195 4.96 0.74 -4.91
CA TYR A 195 6.42 0.75 -4.73
C TYR A 195 6.82 0.00 -3.45
N LEU A 196 6.22 0.33 -2.30
CA LEU A 196 6.55 -0.30 -1.02
C LEU A 196 6.31 -1.82 -1.03
N ILE A 197 5.24 -2.28 -1.69
CA ILE A 197 4.94 -3.71 -1.86
C ILE A 197 6.04 -4.40 -2.67
N LEU A 198 6.52 -3.78 -3.74
CA LEU A 198 7.63 -4.32 -4.54
C LEU A 198 8.93 -4.38 -3.73
N GLN A 199 9.17 -3.41 -2.84
CA GLN A 199 10.37 -3.39 -1.97
C GLN A 199 10.38 -4.48 -0.88
N ILE A 200 9.26 -5.15 -0.61
CA ILE A 200 9.21 -6.27 0.33
C ILE A 200 10.00 -7.47 -0.20
N GLY A 201 9.96 -7.75 -1.50
CA GLY A 201 10.66 -8.89 -2.10
C GLY A 201 12.17 -8.92 -1.79
N PRO A 202 12.90 -7.83 -2.09
CA PRO A 202 14.31 -7.69 -1.75
C PRO A 202 14.63 -7.94 -0.26
N ILE A 203 13.77 -7.46 0.65
CA ILE A 203 13.95 -7.65 2.10
C ILE A 203 13.80 -9.11 2.51
N LEU A 204 12.89 -9.83 1.86
CA LEU A 204 12.64 -11.24 2.15
C LEU A 204 13.70 -12.16 1.55
N ASN A 205 14.48 -11.69 0.57
CA ASN A 205 15.63 -12.40 0.00
C ASN A 205 15.35 -13.88 -0.33
N GLY A 206 14.25 -14.13 -1.04
CA GLY A 206 13.86 -15.48 -1.50
C GLY A 206 13.26 -16.39 -0.43
N LYS A 207 12.88 -15.89 0.76
CA LYS A 207 12.15 -16.67 1.76
C LYS A 207 10.85 -17.26 1.18
N ILE A 208 10.64 -18.55 1.43
CA ILE A 208 9.41 -19.25 1.06
C ILE A 208 8.29 -18.85 2.01
N ILE A 209 7.22 -18.28 1.47
CA ILE A 209 6.11 -17.75 2.27
C ILE A 209 4.98 -18.78 2.38
N PRO A 210 4.54 -19.11 3.61
CA PRO A 210 3.39 -19.98 3.82
C PRO A 210 2.14 -19.38 3.19
N GLU A 211 1.24 -20.24 2.72
CA GLU A 211 0.02 -19.80 2.07
C GLU A 211 -1.19 -20.20 2.91
N ARG A 212 -1.96 -19.19 3.36
CA ARG A 212 -3.30 -19.46 3.89
C ARG A 212 -4.15 -20.03 2.78
N GLN A 213 -4.96 -21.04 3.07
CA GLN A 213 -5.93 -21.55 2.09
C GLN A 213 -6.95 -20.47 1.75
N PHE A 214 -7.39 -20.43 0.49
CA PHE A 214 -8.63 -19.75 0.13
C PHE A 214 -9.77 -20.66 0.53
N ILE A 215 -10.71 -20.15 1.31
CA ILE A 215 -11.98 -20.83 1.50
C ILE A 215 -12.78 -20.56 0.24
N SER A 216 -12.89 -21.55 -0.65
CA SER A 216 -13.85 -21.44 -1.74
C SER A 216 -15.27 -21.45 -1.16
N PHE A 217 -16.10 -20.51 -1.62
CA PHE A 217 -17.53 -20.51 -1.31
C PHE A 217 -18.25 -21.75 -1.84
N ASP A 218 -17.66 -22.50 -2.78
CA ASP A 218 -18.19 -23.78 -3.24
C ASP A 218 -18.37 -24.78 -2.08
N ARG A 219 -17.51 -24.71 -1.06
CA ARG A 219 -17.65 -25.56 0.14
C ARG A 219 -18.87 -25.19 0.99
N PHE A 220 -19.32 -23.94 0.96
CA PHE A 220 -20.52 -23.51 1.70
C PHE A 220 -21.82 -23.93 1.00
N ILE A 221 -21.84 -23.92 -0.35
CA ILE A 221 -22.99 -24.35 -1.13
C ILE A 221 -23.31 -25.83 -0.87
N ASN A 222 -22.28 -26.67 -0.75
CA ASN A 222 -22.44 -28.11 -0.54
C ASN A 222 -22.90 -28.51 0.87
N HIS A 223 -22.88 -27.60 1.85
CA HIS A 223 -23.42 -27.84 3.20
C HIS A 223 -24.86 -27.34 3.40
N SER A 224 -25.46 -26.71 2.39
CA SER A 224 -26.85 -26.22 2.44
C SER A 224 -27.90 -27.29 2.12
N PHE A 225 -27.47 -28.54 1.89
CA PHE A 225 -28.34 -29.69 1.61
C PHE A 225 -28.14 -30.80 2.66
N LEU A 226 -28.24 -30.46 3.94
CA LEU A 226 -28.53 -31.48 4.96
C LEU A 226 -30.05 -31.60 5.06
N PRO A 227 -30.64 -32.78 4.79
CA PRO A 227 -32.08 -32.96 4.92
C PRO A 227 -32.47 -32.80 6.40
N THR A 228 -33.47 -31.95 6.65
CA THR A 228 -34.23 -31.88 7.91
C THR A 228 -34.96 -33.18 8.18
#